data_AF-A0A946SB37-F1
#
_entry.id   AF-A0A946SB37-F1
#
_cell.length_a   1.000
_cell.length_b   1.000
_cell.length_c   1.000
_cell.angle_alpha   90.00
_cell.angle_beta   90.00
_cell.angle_gamma   90.00
#
_symmetry.space_group_name_H-M   'P 1'
#
loop_
_entity.id
_entity.type
_entity.pdbx_description
1 polymer ?
#
loop_
_entity_poly.entity_id
_entity_poly.type
_entity_poly.pdbx_seq_one_letter_code
_entity_poly.pdbx_strand_id
1 'polypeptide(L)'
;MEQIKSEIIDPTISAPLPSPLSAKECECGCGHSFSPRRRDNIYLNKQHADFAYNHGKRKSKNRNRISIEKILLKNNNILDKHYKSEQGQDEIERFYDVLKADGFQFGYHIGKTEKDGIDFYYTYNYFIRIFFVNNMKMVKIDKR
;
A
#
# COMPACT_ATOMS: atom_id res chain seq x y z
N MET A 1 25.43 47.14 -63.60
CA MET A 1 24.42 46.16 -63.15
C MET A 1 25.14 44.84 -62.94
N GLU A 2 25.62 44.59 -61.72
CA GLU A 2 26.28 43.33 -61.37
C GLU A 2 25.22 42.29 -61.02
N GLN A 3 25.32 41.12 -61.66
CA GLN A 3 24.38 40.02 -61.52
C GLN A 3 24.66 39.28 -60.20
N ILE A 4 23.65 39.22 -59.34
CA ILE A 4 23.66 38.44 -58.10
C ILE A 4 23.63 36.95 -58.48
N LYS A 5 24.74 36.24 -58.23
CA LYS A 5 24.75 34.77 -58.27
C LYS A 5 23.96 34.25 -57.07
N SER A 6 22.77 33.73 -57.32
CA SER A 6 22.01 32.97 -56.34
C SER A 6 22.64 31.59 -56.17
N GLU A 7 23.32 31.36 -55.05
CA GLU A 7 23.76 30.03 -54.64
C GLU A 7 22.53 29.17 -54.32
N ILE A 8 22.41 28.04 -55.02
CA ILE A 8 21.38 27.03 -54.77
C ILE A 8 21.81 26.28 -53.51
N ILE A 9 21.11 26.52 -52.40
CA ILE A 9 21.32 25.78 -51.15
C ILE A 9 20.56 24.47 -51.28
N ASP A 10 21.26 23.38 -51.57
CA ASP A 10 20.71 22.02 -51.58
C ASP A 10 20.21 21.64 -50.16
N PRO A 11 18.91 21.34 -49.96
CA PRO A 11 18.36 21.02 -48.63
C PRO A 11 18.81 19.65 -48.08
N THR A 12 19.61 18.90 -48.83
CA THR A 12 19.98 17.50 -48.55
C THR A 12 21.22 17.34 -47.66
N ILE A 13 21.90 18.43 -47.28
CA ILE A 13 23.20 18.36 -46.57
C ILE A 13 23.06 18.28 -45.02
N SER A 14 21.85 18.32 -44.46
CA SER A 14 21.66 18.39 -42.99
C SER A 14 20.97 17.16 -42.37
N ALA A 15 21.12 15.96 -42.93
CA ALA A 15 20.74 14.76 -42.20
C ALA A 15 21.85 14.42 -41.18
N PRO A 16 21.58 14.41 -39.85
CA PRO A 16 22.59 14.02 -38.87
C PRO A 16 23.05 12.59 -39.15
N LEU A 17 24.37 12.36 -39.06
CA LEU A 17 24.96 11.02 -39.20
C LEU A 17 24.21 10.02 -38.30
N PRO A 18 23.92 8.80 -38.79
CA PRO A 18 23.21 7.81 -38.00
C PRO A 18 23.99 7.53 -36.71
N SER A 19 23.33 7.73 -35.56
CA SER A 19 23.92 7.39 -34.28
C SER A 19 24.19 5.88 -34.24
N PRO A 20 25.32 5.42 -33.68
CA PRO A 20 25.60 3.99 -33.54
C PRO A 20 24.56 3.27 -32.64
N LEU A 21 23.80 4.02 -31.86
CA LEU A 21 22.67 3.53 -31.10
C LEU A 21 21.36 3.78 -31.86
N SER A 22 20.53 2.75 -31.96
CA SER A 22 19.19 2.84 -32.53
C SER A 22 18.27 3.69 -31.65
N ALA A 23 17.29 4.34 -32.27
CA ALA A 23 16.23 5.00 -31.53
C ALA A 23 15.46 4.00 -30.65
N LYS A 24 14.99 4.48 -29.48
CA LYS A 24 14.18 3.72 -28.52
C LYS A 24 12.92 4.50 -28.19
N GLU A 25 11.85 3.79 -27.86
CA GLU A 25 10.63 4.40 -27.31
C GLU A 25 10.80 4.68 -25.81
N CYS A 26 10.24 5.78 -25.32
CA CYS A 26 10.26 6.11 -23.89
C CYS A 26 9.38 5.15 -23.09
N GLU A 27 9.97 4.44 -22.12
CA GLU A 27 9.23 3.54 -21.21
C GLU A 27 8.28 4.27 -20.25
N CYS A 28 8.32 5.60 -20.22
CA CYS A 28 7.37 6.42 -19.47
C CYS A 28 5.92 6.33 -20.01
N GLY A 29 5.72 5.73 -21.19
CA GLY A 29 4.39 5.54 -21.80
C GLY A 29 3.89 6.71 -22.65
N CYS A 30 4.75 7.69 -22.97
CA CYS A 30 4.37 8.84 -23.79
C CYS A 30 4.38 8.57 -25.30
N GLY A 31 4.85 7.40 -25.75
CA GLY A 31 4.91 7.03 -27.17
C GLY A 31 5.98 7.76 -28.00
N HIS A 32 6.82 8.61 -27.39
CA HIS A 32 7.91 9.28 -28.11
C HIS A 32 9.13 8.38 -28.27
N SER A 33 9.65 8.32 -29.50
CA SER A 33 10.94 7.72 -29.82
C SER A 33 12.07 8.75 -29.70
N PHE A 34 13.22 8.34 -29.18
CA PHE A 34 14.40 9.20 -29.01
C PHE A 34 15.68 8.44 -29.32
N SER A 35 16.72 9.16 -29.77
CA SER A 35 18.07 8.58 -29.91
C SER A 35 18.79 8.63 -28.56
N PRO A 36 19.11 7.47 -27.95
CA PRO A 36 19.70 7.43 -26.63
C PRO A 36 21.18 7.86 -26.65
N ARG A 37 21.61 8.65 -25.66
CA ARG A 37 23.03 9.04 -25.50
C ARG A 37 23.90 7.90 -24.96
N ARG A 38 23.31 6.96 -24.23
CA ARG A 38 23.96 5.80 -23.61
C ARG A 38 23.11 4.55 -23.81
N ARG A 39 23.72 3.36 -23.79
CA ARG A 39 23.01 2.08 -23.99
C ARG A 39 21.89 1.86 -22.97
N ASP A 40 22.07 2.33 -21.74
CA ASP A 40 21.15 2.24 -20.61
C ASP A 40 20.17 3.42 -20.52
N ASN A 41 20.16 4.35 -21.48
CA ASN A 41 19.18 5.44 -21.46
C ASN A 41 17.80 4.88 -21.86
N ILE A 42 16.89 4.86 -20.88
CA ILE A 42 15.54 4.31 -20.98
C ILE A 42 14.50 5.42 -21.25
N TYR A 43 14.75 6.61 -20.71
CA TYR A 43 13.83 7.74 -20.77
C TYR A 43 14.38 8.86 -21.63
N LEU A 44 13.48 9.61 -22.27
CA LEU A 44 13.83 10.78 -23.08
C LEU A 44 14.61 11.83 -22.28
N ASN A 45 14.16 12.10 -21.04
CA ASN A 45 14.79 13.04 -20.12
C ASN A 45 14.45 12.69 -18.65
N LYS A 46 14.95 13.51 -17.70
CA LYS A 46 14.71 13.33 -16.27
C LYS A 46 13.22 13.39 -15.90
N GLN A 47 12.45 14.32 -16.49
CA GLN A 47 11.02 14.44 -16.19
C GLN A 47 10.26 13.15 -16.54
N HIS A 48 10.64 12.49 -17.64
CA HIS A 48 10.05 11.22 -18.05
C HIS A 48 10.44 10.06 -17.11
N ALA A 49 11.68 10.07 -16.62
CA ALA A 49 12.13 9.11 -15.62
C ALA A 49 11.38 9.28 -14.28
N ASP A 50 11.24 10.53 -13.82
CA ASP A 50 10.52 10.87 -12.59
C ASP A 50 9.03 10.52 -12.72
N PHE A 51 8.42 10.76 -13.88
CA PHE A 51 7.05 10.36 -14.18
C PHE A 51 6.87 8.84 -14.08
N ALA A 52 7.74 8.07 -14.75
CA ALA A 52 7.70 6.61 -14.70
C ALA A 52 7.92 6.06 -13.28
N TYR A 53 8.78 6.70 -12.49
CA TYR A 53 9.01 6.32 -11.09
C TYR A 53 7.78 6.57 -10.20
N ASN A 54 7.12 7.72 -10.38
CA ASN A 54 5.99 8.12 -9.54
C ASN A 54 4.68 7.42 -9.93
N HIS A 55 4.44 7.24 -11.22
CA HIS A 55 3.23 6.64 -11.77
C HIS A 55 3.38 5.15 -12.08
N GLY A 56 4.60 4.62 -12.03
CA GLY A 56 4.87 3.21 -12.21
C GLY A 56 4.26 2.34 -11.10
N LYS A 57 3.99 1.07 -11.42
CA LYS A 57 3.54 0.08 -10.44
C LYS A 57 4.65 -0.14 -9.41
N ARG A 58 4.54 0.50 -8.24
CA ARG A 58 5.44 0.25 -7.11
C ARG A 58 5.36 -1.22 -6.70
N LYS A 59 6.51 -1.88 -6.52
CA LYS A 59 6.55 -3.19 -5.85
C LYS A 59 6.02 -3.01 -4.43
N SER A 60 4.82 -3.50 -4.20
CA SER A 60 4.23 -3.48 -2.86
C SER A 60 4.99 -4.45 -1.97
N LYS A 61 5.90 -3.93 -1.15
CA LYS A 61 6.57 -4.74 -0.15
C LYS A 61 5.51 -5.26 0.83
N ASN A 62 5.40 -6.59 0.93
CA ASN A 62 4.63 -7.32 1.93
C ASN A 62 3.14 -6.91 2.10
N ARG A 63 2.35 -6.94 1.02
CA ARG A 63 0.90 -6.62 1.04
C ARG A 63 0.14 -7.36 2.15
N ASN A 64 0.43 -8.66 2.31
CA ASN A 64 -0.27 -9.50 3.27
C ASN A 64 -0.02 -9.03 4.71
N ARG A 65 1.23 -8.75 5.08
CA ARG A 65 1.54 -8.19 6.40
C ARG A 65 0.83 -6.87 6.65
N ILE A 66 0.85 -5.95 5.68
CA ILE A 66 0.16 -4.66 5.80
C ILE A 66 -1.35 -4.88 6.00
N SER A 67 -1.95 -5.85 5.29
CA SER A 67 -3.37 -6.16 5.45
C SER A 67 -3.71 -6.74 6.83
N ILE A 68 -2.86 -7.62 7.36
CA ILE A 68 -3.04 -8.21 8.70
C ILE A 68 -2.87 -7.15 9.78
N GLU A 69 -1.84 -6.31 9.69
CA GLU A 69 -1.59 -5.21 10.64
C GLU A 69 -2.78 -4.23 10.66
N LYS A 70 -3.39 -3.93 9.51
CA LYS A 70 -4.61 -3.10 9.44
C LYS A 70 -5.79 -3.74 10.18
N ILE A 71 -5.98 -5.05 10.04
CA ILE A 71 -7.05 -5.78 10.74
C ILE A 71 -6.80 -5.77 12.25
N LEU A 72 -5.57 -6.08 12.69
CA LEU A 72 -5.20 -6.07 14.11
C LEU A 72 -5.38 -4.68 14.74
N LEU A 73 -4.99 -3.61 14.03
CA LEU A 73 -5.20 -2.25 14.48
C LEU A 73 -6.70 -1.91 14.59
N LYS A 74 -7.51 -2.33 13.61
CA LYS A 74 -8.97 -2.14 13.65
C LYS A 74 -9.58 -2.88 14.84
N ASN A 75 -9.20 -4.13 15.07
CA ASN A 75 -9.64 -4.91 16.23
C ASN A 75 -9.30 -4.21 17.54
N ASN A 76 -8.06 -3.72 17.67
CA ASN A 76 -7.62 -3.00 18.86
C ASN A 76 -8.43 -1.71 19.09
N ASN A 77 -8.74 -0.95 18.03
CA ASN A 77 -9.56 0.26 18.13
C ASN A 77 -11.02 -0.03 18.51
N ILE A 78 -11.59 -1.14 18.04
CA ILE A 78 -12.93 -1.57 18.43
C ILE A 78 -12.94 -1.91 19.92
N LEU A 79 -11.97 -2.69 20.40
CA LEU A 79 -11.88 -3.01 21.83
C LEU A 79 -11.68 -1.74 22.66
N ASP A 80 -10.87 -0.79 22.21
CA ASP A 80 -10.68 0.51 22.87
C ASP A 80 -11.98 1.31 22.97
N LYS A 81 -12.77 1.38 21.89
CA LYS A 81 -14.10 2.02 21.88
C LYS A 81 -15.03 1.39 22.90
N HIS A 82 -15.13 0.06 22.92
CA HIS A 82 -16.01 -0.66 23.86
C HIS A 82 -15.51 -0.55 25.29
N TYR A 83 -14.20 -0.64 25.51
CA TYR A 83 -13.61 -0.55 26.84
C TYR A 83 -13.75 0.84 27.45
N LYS A 84 -13.63 1.91 26.65
CA LYS A 84 -13.81 3.29 27.15
C LYS A 84 -15.25 3.72 27.36
N SER A 85 -16.22 2.94 26.85
CA SER A 85 -17.64 3.30 26.93
C SER A 85 -18.21 3.23 28.36
N GLU A 86 -17.60 2.43 29.23
CA GLU A 86 -17.98 2.31 30.64
C GLU A 86 -16.81 2.80 31.52
N GLN A 87 -16.95 4.01 32.06
CA GLN A 87 -15.91 4.59 32.93
C GLN A 87 -15.86 3.86 34.27
N GLY A 88 -14.65 3.50 34.71
CA GLY A 88 -14.39 3.02 36.08
C GLY A 88 -14.53 1.52 36.29
N GLN A 89 -14.67 0.72 35.23
CA GLN A 89 -14.57 -0.74 35.33
C GLN A 89 -13.23 -1.24 34.79
N ASP A 90 -12.62 -2.19 35.52
CA ASP A 90 -11.36 -2.82 35.10
C ASP A 90 -11.58 -3.82 33.95
N GLU A 91 -12.80 -4.33 33.83
CA GLU A 91 -13.21 -5.37 32.89
C GLU A 91 -14.61 -5.07 32.33
N ILE A 92 -14.82 -5.33 31.04
CA ILE A 92 -16.10 -5.00 30.37
C ILE A 92 -16.61 -6.21 29.60
N GLU A 93 -17.91 -6.48 29.74
CA GLU A 93 -18.59 -7.55 29.03
C GLU A 93 -19.44 -7.00 27.88
N ARG A 94 -19.35 -7.65 26.72
CA ARG A 94 -20.11 -7.31 25.52
C ARG A 94 -20.66 -8.55 24.86
N PHE A 95 -21.82 -8.41 24.22
CA PHE A 95 -22.33 -9.46 23.34
C PHE A 95 -21.37 -9.68 22.17
N TYR A 96 -21.12 -10.95 21.84
CA TYR A 96 -20.26 -11.34 20.73
C TYR A 96 -20.70 -10.67 19.41
N ASP A 97 -22.02 -10.62 19.17
CA ASP A 97 -22.59 -10.07 17.95
C ASP A 97 -22.43 -8.55 17.84
N VAL A 98 -22.34 -7.83 18.97
CA VAL A 98 -22.10 -6.37 18.97
C VAL A 98 -20.69 -6.06 18.47
N LEU A 99 -19.67 -6.78 18.96
CA LEU A 99 -18.30 -6.63 18.46
C LEU A 99 -18.20 -7.04 16.99
N LYS A 100 -18.88 -8.13 16.61
CA LYS A 100 -18.93 -8.61 15.23
C LYS A 100 -19.57 -7.59 14.29
N ALA A 101 -20.65 -6.93 14.71
CA ALA A 101 -21.34 -5.88 13.95
C ALA A 101 -20.46 -4.64 13.73
N ASP A 102 -19.64 -4.26 14.74
CA ASP A 102 -18.63 -3.20 14.61
C ASP A 102 -17.44 -3.61 13.69
N GLY A 103 -17.42 -4.86 13.23
CA GLY A 103 -16.44 -5.40 12.30
C GLY A 103 -15.20 -5.98 12.97
N PHE A 104 -15.30 -6.40 14.23
CA PHE A 104 -14.24 -7.12 14.93
C PHE A 104 -14.03 -8.51 14.31
N GLN A 105 -12.78 -8.85 14.03
CA GLN A 105 -12.41 -10.14 13.44
C GLN A 105 -11.73 -11.04 14.47
N PHE A 106 -12.51 -11.93 15.10
CA PHE A 106 -12.03 -12.83 16.16
C PHE A 106 -10.88 -13.77 15.74
N GLY A 107 -10.77 -14.08 14.45
CA GLY A 107 -9.65 -14.88 13.91
C GLY A 107 -8.31 -14.15 13.88
N TYR A 108 -8.28 -12.84 14.15
CA TYR A 108 -7.08 -12.01 14.08
C TYR A 108 -6.67 -11.51 15.47
N HIS A 109 -5.71 -12.21 16.05
CA HIS A 109 -5.10 -11.92 17.34
C HIS A 109 -3.59 -12.13 17.24
N ILE A 110 -2.84 -11.52 18.15
CA ILE A 110 -1.37 -11.59 18.23
C ILE A 110 -0.93 -12.90 18.87
N GLY A 111 -1.73 -13.41 19.81
CA GLY A 111 -1.44 -14.64 20.51
C GLY A 111 -2.70 -15.23 21.15
N LYS A 112 -2.59 -16.49 21.52
CA LYS A 112 -3.60 -17.23 22.26
C LYS A 112 -2.91 -17.94 23.42
N THR A 113 -3.50 -17.89 24.60
CA THR A 113 -3.10 -18.76 25.71
C THR A 113 -4.33 -19.49 26.23
N GLU A 114 -4.10 -20.67 26.79
CA GLU A 114 -5.13 -21.43 27.49
C GLU A 114 -4.72 -21.51 28.96
N LYS A 115 -5.63 -21.15 29.86
CA LYS A 115 -5.43 -21.25 31.30
C LYS A 115 -6.70 -21.79 31.94
N ASP A 116 -6.57 -22.87 32.70
CA ASP A 116 -7.68 -23.54 33.38
C ASP A 116 -8.85 -23.91 32.43
N GLY A 117 -8.53 -24.29 31.20
CA GLY A 117 -9.51 -24.62 30.15
C GLY A 117 -10.20 -23.40 29.52
N ILE A 118 -9.75 -22.18 29.84
CA ILE A 118 -10.27 -20.93 29.28
C ILE A 118 -9.27 -20.38 28.27
N ASP A 119 -9.77 -20.12 27.07
CA ASP A 119 -9.02 -19.48 25.99
C ASP A 119 -8.98 -17.96 26.16
N PHE A 120 -7.76 -17.39 26.15
CA PHE A 120 -7.50 -15.97 26.12
C PHE A 120 -6.88 -15.58 24.76
N TYR A 121 -7.48 -14.61 24.09
CA TYR A 121 -7.04 -14.10 22.79
C TYR A 121 -6.49 -12.69 22.95
N TYR A 122 -5.25 -12.47 22.51
CA TYR A 122 -4.52 -11.23 22.76
C TYR A 122 -4.50 -10.32 21.54
N THR A 123 -4.78 -9.05 21.75
CA THR A 123 -4.49 -7.95 20.82
C THR A 123 -3.32 -7.13 21.36
N TYR A 124 -3.05 -5.95 20.77
CA TYR A 124 -1.93 -5.11 21.23
C TYR A 124 -2.13 -4.63 22.67
N ASN A 125 -3.32 -4.08 22.97
CA ASN A 125 -3.59 -3.42 24.25
C ASN A 125 -4.60 -4.16 25.13
N TYR A 126 -5.26 -5.18 24.60
CA TYR A 126 -6.34 -5.89 25.27
C TYR A 126 -6.17 -7.40 25.11
N PHE A 127 -6.76 -8.15 26.04
CA PHE A 127 -7.07 -9.55 25.80
C PHE A 127 -8.58 -9.77 25.97
N ILE A 128 -9.08 -10.79 25.28
CA ILE A 128 -10.49 -11.16 25.35
C ILE A 128 -10.63 -12.64 25.70
N ARG A 129 -11.72 -12.96 26.39
CA ARG A 129 -12.20 -14.34 26.55
C ARG A 129 -13.65 -14.43 26.12
N ILE A 130 -14.00 -15.55 25.52
CA ILE A 130 -15.34 -15.81 24.99
C ILE A 130 -16.01 -16.84 25.90
N PHE A 131 -17.23 -16.56 26.33
CA PHE A 131 -17.99 -17.43 27.24
C PHE A 131 -19.49 -17.38 26.89
N PHE A 132 -20.28 -18.23 27.54
CA PHE A 132 -21.73 -18.29 27.34
C PHE A 132 -22.47 -17.96 28.64
N VAL A 133 -23.49 -17.11 28.54
CA VAL A 133 -24.42 -16.79 29.63
C VAL A 133 -25.84 -16.99 29.11
N ASN A 134 -26.62 -17.87 29.74
CA ASN A 134 -27.99 -18.18 29.29
C ASN A 134 -28.06 -18.52 27.78
N ASN A 135 -27.12 -19.32 27.29
CA ASN A 135 -26.96 -19.68 25.87
C ASN A 135 -26.60 -18.52 24.93
N MET A 136 -26.34 -17.32 25.44
CA MET A 136 -25.86 -16.16 24.68
C MET A 136 -24.34 -16.09 24.73
N LYS A 137 -23.72 -15.86 23.58
CA LYS A 137 -22.26 -15.75 23.46
C LYS A 137 -21.79 -14.35 23.85
N MET A 138 -20.96 -14.30 24.87
CA MET A 138 -20.42 -13.08 25.48
C MET A 138 -18.91 -13.01 25.28
N VAL A 139 -18.40 -11.80 25.32
CA VAL A 139 -16.97 -11.48 25.23
C VAL A 139 -16.63 -10.58 26.40
N LYS A 140 -15.67 -11.01 27.20
CA LYS A 140 -15.07 -10.17 28.24
C LYS A 140 -13.81 -9.54 27.67
N ILE A 141 -13.67 -8.24 27.89
CA ILE A 141 -12.58 -7.40 27.42
C ILE A 141 -11.82 -6.89 28.64
N ASP A 142 -10.54 -7.21 28.68
CA ASP A 142 -9.63 -6.81 29.73
C ASP A 142 -8.45 -6.06 29.13
N LYS A 143 -7.99 -5.02 29.82
CA LYS A 143 -6.80 -4.27 29.40
C LYS A 143 -5.54 -5.02 29.80
N ARG A 144 -4.58 -5.11 28.88
CA ARG A 144 -3.28 -5.76 29.08
C ARG A 144 -2.29 -4.84 29.79
#